data_AF-A0A6G1X577-F1
#
_entry.id   AF-A0A6G1X577-F1
#
_cell.length_a   1.000
_cell.length_b   1.000
_cell.length_c   1.000
_cell.angle_alpha   90.00
_cell.angle_beta   90.00
_cell.angle_gamma   90.00
#
_symmetry.space_group_name_H-M   'P 1'
#
loop_
_entity.id
_entity.type
_entity.pdbx_description
1 polymer ?
#
loop_
_entity_poly.entity_id
_entity_poly.type
_entity_poly.pdbx_seq_one_letter_code
_entity_poly.pdbx_strand_id
1 'polypeptide(L)'
;MNYIKEIKAFYTQIQTNPISHNANSLWHALMHVNNLTGWKPQFTVAQSVLQSNSGLSKTSFKRARNELVEKGYIHYRTRGGNRAPEISNGQFVVHYGLQ
;
A
#
# COMPACT_ATOMS: atom_id res chain seq x y z
N MET A 1 -10.42 9.49 7.76
CA MET A 1 -9.36 8.58 8.24
C MET A 1 -8.27 9.40 8.93
N ASN A 2 -7.52 8.84 9.87
CA ASN A 2 -6.43 9.55 10.58
C ASN A 2 -5.08 8.90 10.27
N TYR A 3 -4.15 9.68 9.69
CA TYR A 3 -2.84 9.19 9.25
C TYR A 3 -2.04 8.48 10.35
N ILE A 4 -2.01 9.04 11.55
CA ILE A 4 -1.25 8.50 12.68
C ILE A 4 -1.84 7.17 13.15
N LYS A 5 -3.18 7.03 13.12
CA LYS A 5 -3.83 5.77 13.50
C LYS A 5 -3.47 4.64 12.53
N GLU A 6 -3.47 4.91 11.24
CA GLU A 6 -3.11 3.91 10.21
C GLU A 6 -1.64 3.48 10.32
N ILE A 7 -0.73 4.44 10.56
CA ILE A 7 0.69 4.14 10.78
C ILE A 7 0.86 3.22 12.01
N LYS A 8 0.17 3.52 13.12
CA LYS A 8 0.22 2.67 14.32
C LYS A 8 -0.30 1.26 14.05
N ALA A 9 -1.45 1.14 13.39
CA ALA A 9 -2.02 -0.15 13.03
C ALA A 9 -1.07 -0.97 12.15
N PHE A 10 -0.43 -0.33 11.17
CA PHE A 10 0.59 -0.96 10.34
C PHE A 10 1.78 -1.48 11.16
N TYR A 11 2.33 -0.67 12.07
CA TYR A 11 3.44 -1.11 12.92
C TYR A 11 3.06 -2.27 13.85
N THR A 12 1.80 -2.36 14.29
CA THR A 12 1.29 -3.54 15.01
C THR A 12 1.20 -4.75 14.08
N GLN A 13 0.69 -4.59 12.86
CA GLN A 13 0.49 -5.70 11.92
C GLN A 13 1.80 -6.32 11.43
N ILE A 14 2.85 -5.53 11.21
CA ILE A 14 4.15 -6.06 10.76
C ILE A 14 4.87 -6.90 11.83
N GLN A 15 4.47 -6.81 13.11
CA GLN A 15 5.05 -7.65 14.17
C GLN A 15 4.65 -9.12 14.00
N THR A 16 3.44 -9.38 13.50
CA THR A 16 2.90 -10.74 13.30
C THR A 16 2.93 -11.17 11.83
N ASN A 17 2.99 -10.23 10.89
CA ASN A 17 3.10 -10.50 9.46
C ASN A 17 4.22 -9.62 8.83
N PRO A 18 5.50 -9.92 9.14
CA PRO A 18 6.62 -9.06 8.75
C PRO A 18 6.74 -8.96 7.24
N ILE A 19 7.20 -7.82 6.74
CA ILE A 19 7.43 -7.56 5.31
C ILE A 19 8.86 -7.09 5.05
N SER A 20 9.33 -7.21 3.81
CA SER A 20 10.65 -6.68 3.43
C SER A 20 10.73 -5.16 3.59
N HIS A 21 11.96 -4.64 3.73
CA HIS A 21 12.19 -3.19 3.77
C HIS A 21 11.63 -2.47 2.53
N ASN A 22 11.74 -3.10 1.35
CA ASN A 22 11.19 -2.55 0.11
C ASN A 22 9.66 -2.49 0.14
N ALA A 23 8.98 -3.53 0.66
CA ALA A 23 7.53 -3.53 0.84
C ALA A 23 7.08 -2.48 1.85
N ASN A 24 7.83 -2.30 2.94
CA ASN A 24 7.57 -1.26 3.94
C ASN A 24 7.66 0.15 3.32
N SER A 25 8.74 0.46 2.59
CA SER A 25 8.88 1.73 1.87
C SER A 25 7.75 1.98 0.88
N LEU A 26 7.36 0.95 0.11
CA LEU A 26 6.25 1.05 -0.84
C LEU A 26 4.91 1.30 -0.13
N TRP A 27 4.66 0.65 1.00
CA TRP A 27 3.44 0.85 1.78
C TRP A 27 3.34 2.30 2.29
N HIS A 28 4.41 2.88 2.81
CA HIS A 28 4.42 4.29 3.22
C HIS A 28 4.21 5.25 2.04
N ALA A 29 4.80 4.96 0.87
CA ALA A 29 4.56 5.75 -0.34
C ALA A 29 3.09 5.72 -0.76
N LEU A 30 2.44 4.55 -0.71
CA LEU A 30 1.01 4.40 -0.98
C LEU A 30 0.16 5.17 0.02
N MET A 31 0.50 5.10 1.30
CA MET A 31 -0.20 5.82 2.36
C MET A 31 -0.10 7.33 2.24
N HIS A 32 1.08 7.83 1.88
CA HIS A 32 1.27 9.25 1.61
C HIS A 32 0.38 9.72 0.45
N VAL A 33 0.36 8.98 -0.66
CA VAL A 33 -0.51 9.29 -1.81
C VAL A 33 -1.99 9.22 -1.42
N ASN A 34 -2.41 8.18 -0.71
CA ASN A 34 -3.80 8.05 -0.27
C ASN A 34 -4.25 9.23 0.61
N ASN A 35 -3.40 9.66 1.56
CA ASN A 35 -3.65 10.84 2.38
C ASN A 35 -3.84 12.10 1.52
N LEU A 36 -3.02 12.30 0.48
CA LEU A 36 -3.18 13.42 -0.47
C LEU A 36 -4.49 13.36 -1.28
N THR A 37 -5.04 12.16 -1.50
CA THR A 37 -6.32 11.99 -2.19
C THR A 37 -7.55 12.20 -1.31
N GLY A 38 -7.36 12.50 -0.02
CA GLY A 38 -8.46 12.63 0.94
C GLY A 38 -9.01 11.28 1.40
N TRP A 39 -8.15 10.24 1.47
CA TRP A 39 -8.50 8.93 2.02
C TRP A 39 -9.54 8.16 1.23
N LYS A 40 -9.41 8.15 -0.11
CA LYS A 40 -10.33 7.41 -0.96
C LYS A 40 -10.16 5.90 -0.76
N PRO A 41 -11.25 5.11 -0.74
CA PRO A 41 -11.16 3.66 -0.67
C PRO A 41 -10.34 3.04 -1.80
N GLN A 42 -10.39 3.69 -2.98
CA GLN A 42 -9.67 3.30 -4.19
C GLN A 42 -9.09 4.56 -4.82
N PHE A 43 -7.85 4.48 -5.29
CA PHE A 43 -7.20 5.57 -5.98
C PHE A 43 -6.32 5.04 -7.12
N THR A 44 -6.13 5.88 -8.14
CA THR A 44 -5.21 5.59 -9.24
C THR A 44 -3.95 6.40 -9.02
N VAL A 45 -2.81 5.74 -9.18
CA VAL A 45 -1.49 6.41 -9.08
C VAL A 45 -0.55 5.81 -10.12
N ALA A 46 0.22 6.67 -10.76
CA ALA A 46 1.24 6.22 -11.71
C ALA A 46 2.34 5.43 -10.99
N GLN A 47 2.79 4.33 -11.61
CA GLN A 47 3.87 3.52 -11.05
C GLN A 47 5.15 4.35 -10.82
N SER A 48 5.47 5.27 -11.73
CA SER A 48 6.63 6.16 -11.61
C SER A 48 6.60 7.01 -10.32
N VAL A 49 5.43 7.51 -9.93
CA VAL A 49 5.24 8.28 -8.68
C VAL A 49 5.55 7.41 -7.47
N LEU A 50 5.01 6.18 -7.44
CA LEU A 50 5.29 5.27 -6.32
C LEU A 50 6.75 4.84 -6.27
N GLN A 51 7.38 4.59 -7.42
CA GLN A 51 8.80 4.28 -7.49
C GLN A 51 9.67 5.42 -6.97
N SER A 52 9.35 6.66 -7.35
CA SER A 52 10.03 7.86 -6.86
C SER A 52 9.88 8.00 -5.34
N ASN A 53 8.67 7.87 -4.82
CA ASN A 53 8.38 8.06 -3.40
C ASN A 53 8.94 6.94 -2.51
N SER A 54 9.09 5.72 -3.05
CA SER A 54 9.62 4.56 -2.33
C SER A 54 11.12 4.31 -2.57
N GLY A 55 11.74 5.04 -3.50
CA GLY A 55 13.13 4.82 -3.92
C GLY A 55 13.37 3.48 -4.63
N LEU A 56 12.33 2.86 -5.22
CA LEU A 56 12.41 1.51 -5.77
C LEU A 56 12.66 1.49 -7.28
N SER A 57 13.61 0.65 -7.70
CA SER A 57 13.75 0.24 -9.10
C SER A 57 12.49 -0.49 -9.58
N LYS A 58 12.31 -0.61 -10.91
CA LYS A 58 11.13 -1.26 -11.49
C LYS A 58 10.98 -2.72 -11.01
N THR A 59 12.11 -3.42 -10.91
CA THR A 59 12.15 -4.82 -10.45
C THR A 59 11.83 -4.93 -8.97
N SER A 60 12.45 -4.08 -8.13
CA SER A 60 12.21 -4.08 -6.68
C SER A 60 10.76 -3.67 -6.36
N PHE A 61 10.22 -2.69 -7.09
CA PHE A 61 8.82 -2.28 -6.99
C PHE A 61 7.87 -3.44 -7.27
N LYS A 62 8.09 -4.19 -8.36
CA LYS A 62 7.24 -5.35 -8.70
C LYS A 62 7.25 -6.40 -7.58
N ARG A 63 8.43 -6.72 -7.03
CA ARG A 63 8.57 -7.67 -5.92
C ARG A 63 7.89 -7.17 -4.65
N ALA A 64 8.15 -5.93 -4.25
CA ALA A 64 7.54 -5.29 -3.08
C ALA A 64 6.00 -5.25 -3.19
N ARG A 65 5.48 -4.86 -4.37
CA ARG A 65 4.03 -4.86 -4.62
C ARG A 65 3.43 -6.25 -4.49
N ASN A 66 4.06 -7.25 -5.09
CA ASN A 66 3.57 -8.64 -5.00
C ASN A 66 3.54 -9.12 -3.54
N GLU A 67 4.60 -8.84 -2.77
CA GLU A 67 4.64 -9.18 -1.34
C GLU A 67 3.50 -8.52 -0.56
N LEU A 68 3.26 -7.21 -0.77
CA LEU A 68 2.15 -6.51 -0.10
C LEU A 68 0.78 -7.11 -0.46
N VAL A 69 0.61 -7.61 -1.69
CA VAL A 69 -0.63 -8.25 -2.13
C VAL A 69 -0.78 -9.65 -1.54
N GLU A 70 0.27 -10.46 -1.61
CA GLU A 70 0.30 -11.83 -1.05
C GLU A 70 0.02 -11.82 0.46
N LYS A 71 0.52 -10.80 1.16
CA LYS A 71 0.33 -10.62 2.61
C LYS A 71 -0.93 -9.84 2.99
N GLY A 72 -1.73 -9.43 2.01
CA GLY A 72 -3.02 -8.77 2.24
C GLY A 72 -2.95 -7.31 2.69
N TYR A 73 -1.79 -6.65 2.60
CA TYR A 73 -1.65 -5.23 2.92
C TYR A 73 -2.29 -4.32 1.87
N ILE A 74 -2.31 -4.74 0.60
CA ILE A 74 -2.92 -3.98 -0.50
C ILE A 74 -3.68 -4.90 -1.46
N HIS A 75 -4.62 -4.32 -2.19
CA HIS A 75 -5.17 -4.92 -3.41
C HIS A 75 -4.85 -4.01 -4.60
N TYR A 76 -4.63 -4.59 -5.77
CA TYR A 76 -4.51 -3.78 -6.97
C TYR A 76 -5.20 -4.48 -8.13
N ARG A 77 -5.78 -3.69 -9.03
CA ARG A 77 -6.38 -4.17 -10.26
C ARG A 77 -5.64 -3.53 -11.43
N THR A 78 -5.16 -4.35 -12.35
CA THR A 78 -4.67 -3.84 -13.63
C THR A 78 -5.86 -3.45 -14.48
N ARG A 79 -5.98 -2.17 -14.83
CA ARG A 79 -6.90 -1.76 -15.90
C ARG A 79 -6.27 -2.18 -17.22
N GLY A 80 -6.98 -2.95 -18.04
CA GLY A 80 -6.46 -3.41 -19.34
C GLY A 80 -5.88 -2.27 -20.19
N GLY A 81 -4.79 -2.55 -20.92
CA GLY A 81 -4.01 -1.56 -21.69
C GLY A 81 -2.82 -0.96 -20.91
N ASN A 82 -2.16 0.04 -21.49
CA ASN A 82 -0.96 0.70 -20.92
C ASN A 82 -1.30 1.74 -19.82
N ARG A 83 -2.36 1.51 -19.05
CA ARG A 83 -2.91 2.44 -18.06
C ARG A 83 -2.36 2.16 -16.66
N ALA A 84 -2.29 3.21 -15.85
CA ALA A 84 -1.91 3.07 -14.44
C ALA A 84 -2.86 2.09 -13.72
N PRO A 85 -2.34 1.19 -12.87
CA PRO A 85 -3.17 0.28 -12.10
C PRO A 85 -4.03 1.06 -11.11
N GLU A 86 -5.24 0.56 -10.89
CA GLU A 86 -6.12 1.04 -9.83
C GLU A 86 -5.73 0.31 -8.54
N ILE A 87 -5.33 1.07 -7.54
CA ILE A 87 -4.91 0.54 -6.25
C ILE A 87 -6.07 0.71 -5.28
N SER A 88 -6.47 -0.41 -4.69
CA SER A 88 -7.39 -0.42 -3.57
C SER A 88 -6.55 -0.74 -2.35
N ASN A 89 -6.59 0.09 -1.33
CA ASN A 89 -5.98 -0.36 -0.09
C ASN A 89 -6.74 -1.61 0.35
N GLY A 90 -6.02 -2.71 0.47
CA GLY A 90 -6.61 -3.98 0.86
C GLY A 90 -7.23 -3.75 2.22
N GLN A 91 -8.52 -4.07 2.33
CA GLN A 91 -9.39 -3.80 3.46
C GLN A 91 -8.65 -3.21 4.67
N PHE A 92 -8.67 -1.87 4.82
CA PHE A 92 -8.64 -1.26 6.15
C PHE A 92 -9.95 -1.58 6.89
N VAL A 93 -10.43 -2.82 6.80
CA VAL A 93 -11.29 -3.37 7.81
C VAL A 93 -10.33 -3.58 8.97
N VAL A 94 -10.23 -2.55 9.79
CA VAL A 94 -10.05 -2.76 11.21
C VAL A 94 -11.17 -3.75 11.57
N HIS A 95 -10.84 -5.04 11.56
CA HIS A 95 -11.60 -5.98 12.36
C HIS A 95 -11.33 -5.50 13.78
N TYR A 96 -12.17 -4.57 14.24
CA TYR A 96 -12.38 -4.41 15.65
C TYR A 96 -12.88 -5.78 16.13
N GLY A 97 -12.00 -6.48 16.81
CA GLY A 97 -12.28 -7.68 17.59
C GLY A 97 -11.01 -7.98 18.36
N LEU A 98 -10.98 -8.00 19.69
CA LEU A 98 -11.98 -8.20 20.74
C LEU A 98 -11.48 -7.36 21.95
N GLN A 99 -12.26 -6.67 22.79
CA GLN A 99 -13.61 -6.88 23.33
C GLN A 99 -14.44 -5.59 23.25
#